data_AF-A0A356N5R7-F1
#
_entry.id   AF-A0A356N5R7-F1
#
_cell.length_a   1.000
_cell.length_b   1.000
_cell.length_c   1.000
_cell.angle_alpha   90.00
_cell.angle_beta   90.00
_cell.angle_gamma   90.00
#
_symmetry.space_group_name_H-M   'P 1'
#
loop_
_entity.id
_entity.type
_entity.pdbx_description
1 polymer ?
#
loop_
_entity_poly.entity_id
_entity_poly.type
_entity_poly.pdbx_seq_one_letter_code
_entity_poly.pdbx_strand_id
1 'polypeptide(L)'
;TLAQRLYEQGLITYHRTDSVNLSDKAVGDFRKFIEKEYGANYLAVKPRVYRNTSKNAQEAHEAIRPTRVEVVEPENLDSKELKLYQMIWKRAVATQAAHARLESNSVELMNKGAMFKASGLRVVFDGFYRISGEKHEDQVLPELKIGEKLKALKINITETETSPMPRYSDASLVASLEKQGIGRPSTYAPIITTIIARQYVEKDEGRFKPTSLGMATNEFLTKNFPKILSLPFTAEMETGLDKVALGKMDWRKMMKDFWKTFKIDLKNVEVNADRVKVQVESTGEKCPTCKEGDLVIRVGKFGKFVSCSRFPDCKYTAPLRENAGFLCPLCGNEGVVKRTKSGKKFFGCSNYPACKWAGWKKP
;
A
#
# COMPACT_ATOMS: atom_id res chain seq x y z
N THR A 1 -10.11 5.18 -9.59
CA THR A 1 -10.53 5.67 -10.92
C THR A 1 -10.84 4.52 -11.86
N LEU A 2 -9.93 3.56 -12.08
CA LEU A 2 -10.19 2.41 -12.98
C LEU A 2 -11.43 1.59 -12.59
N ALA A 3 -11.55 1.17 -11.33
CA ALA A 3 -12.71 0.42 -10.84
C ALA A 3 -14.04 1.20 -10.95
N GLN A 4 -13.99 2.54 -10.83
CA GLN A 4 -15.16 3.39 -11.04
C GLN A 4 -15.62 3.31 -12.50
N ARG A 5 -14.70 3.42 -13.47
CA ARG A 5 -15.05 3.31 -14.90
C ARG A 5 -15.60 1.93 -15.26
N LEU A 6 -14.98 0.86 -14.77
CA LEU A 6 -15.49 -0.51 -14.97
C LEU A 6 -16.90 -0.67 -14.39
N TYR A 7 -17.19 -0.07 -13.24
CA TYR A 7 -18.52 -0.08 -12.63
C TYR A 7 -19.53 0.73 -13.45
N GLU A 8 -19.18 1.95 -13.88
CA GLU A 8 -20.05 2.82 -14.69
C GLU A 8 -20.36 2.25 -16.08
N GLN A 9 -19.45 1.46 -16.64
CA GLN A 9 -19.67 0.68 -17.86
C GLN A 9 -20.50 -0.61 -17.62
N GLY A 10 -20.85 -0.91 -16.38
CA GLY A 10 -21.63 -2.10 -16.02
C GLY A 10 -20.85 -3.41 -16.13
N LEU A 11 -19.50 -3.38 -16.09
CA LEU A 11 -18.66 -4.57 -16.20
C LEU A 11 -18.43 -5.26 -14.84
N ILE A 12 -18.39 -4.48 -13.75
CA ILE A 12 -18.23 -5.01 -12.39
C ILE A 12 -19.30 -4.45 -11.45
N THR A 13 -19.50 -5.11 -10.31
CA THR A 13 -20.32 -4.62 -9.20
C THR A 13 -19.68 -3.40 -8.51
N TYR A 14 -20.41 -2.76 -7.59
CA TYR A 14 -19.93 -1.57 -6.90
C TYR A 14 -18.64 -1.84 -6.12
N HIS A 15 -17.61 -1.05 -6.40
CA HIS A 15 -16.23 -1.31 -5.97
C HIS A 15 -15.89 -0.77 -4.57
N ARG A 16 -16.81 -0.08 -3.89
CA ARG A 16 -16.64 0.38 -2.51
C ARG A 16 -17.49 -0.47 -1.59
N THR A 17 -17.03 -1.69 -1.39
CA THR A 17 -17.70 -2.72 -0.60
C THR A 17 -16.70 -3.32 0.36
N ASP A 18 -17.14 -3.61 1.58
CA ASP A 18 -16.45 -4.46 2.55
C ASP A 18 -17.04 -5.88 2.55
N SER A 19 -18.02 -6.16 1.69
CA SER A 19 -18.64 -7.46 1.57
C SER A 19 -17.81 -8.42 0.72
N VAL A 20 -17.74 -9.66 1.16
CA VAL A 20 -17.22 -10.81 0.39
C VAL A 20 -18.34 -11.73 -0.09
N ASN A 21 -19.60 -11.33 0.15
CA ASN A 21 -20.76 -12.11 -0.23
C ASN A 21 -20.96 -12.12 -1.75
N LEU A 22 -21.41 -13.24 -2.30
CA LEU A 22 -21.80 -13.37 -3.69
C LEU A 22 -23.27 -13.79 -3.72
N SER A 23 -24.06 -13.16 -4.60
CA SER A 23 -25.46 -13.53 -4.80
C SER A 23 -25.58 -14.97 -5.33
N ASP A 24 -26.68 -15.64 -4.99
CA ASP A 24 -26.95 -17.01 -5.45
C ASP A 24 -26.92 -17.12 -6.97
N LYS A 25 -27.40 -16.08 -7.67
CA LYS A 25 -27.30 -15.96 -9.13
C LYS A 25 -25.85 -15.97 -9.59
N ALA A 26 -24.99 -15.12 -9.03
CA ALA A 26 -23.58 -15.06 -9.41
C ALA A 26 -22.84 -16.37 -9.12
N VAL A 27 -23.11 -16.98 -7.96
CA VAL A 27 -22.56 -18.30 -7.62
C VAL A 27 -22.99 -19.35 -8.64
N GLY A 28 -24.27 -19.39 -9.00
CA GLY A 28 -24.80 -20.29 -10.02
C GLY A 28 -24.15 -20.09 -11.39
N ASP A 29 -24.01 -18.83 -11.83
CA ASP A 29 -23.41 -18.47 -13.12
C ASP A 29 -21.92 -18.86 -13.16
N PHE A 30 -21.16 -18.58 -12.09
CA PHE A 30 -19.74 -18.97 -12.01
C PHE A 30 -19.56 -20.48 -12.03
N ARG A 31 -20.40 -21.22 -11.31
CA ARG A 31 -20.34 -22.69 -11.28
C ARG A 31 -20.61 -23.30 -12.65
N LYS A 32 -21.65 -22.83 -13.34
CA LYS A 32 -21.97 -23.26 -14.72
C LYS A 32 -20.82 -22.94 -15.69
N PHE A 33 -20.25 -21.75 -15.58
CA PHE A 33 -19.11 -21.35 -16.40
C PHE A 33 -17.89 -22.26 -16.16
N ILE A 34 -17.56 -22.55 -14.89
CA ILE A 34 -16.44 -23.41 -14.55
C ILE A 34 -16.62 -24.82 -15.12
N GLU A 35 -17.79 -25.40 -14.90
CA GLU A 35 -18.10 -26.75 -15.39
C GLU A 35 -18.01 -26.85 -16.91
N LYS A 36 -18.50 -25.82 -17.63
CA LYS A 36 -18.46 -25.77 -19.09
C LYS A 36 -17.05 -25.57 -19.65
N GLU A 37 -16.30 -24.59 -19.13
CA GLU A 37 -15.03 -24.16 -19.74
C GLU A 37 -13.81 -24.90 -19.19
N TYR A 38 -13.85 -25.37 -17.94
CA TYR A 38 -12.74 -26.09 -17.30
C TYR A 38 -13.06 -27.56 -16.99
N GLY A 39 -14.35 -27.94 -16.96
CA GLY A 39 -14.81 -29.30 -16.68
C GLY A 39 -15.23 -29.53 -15.23
N ALA A 40 -16.04 -30.56 -15.00
CA ALA A 40 -16.63 -30.87 -13.70
C ALA A 40 -15.60 -31.05 -12.57
N ASN A 41 -14.40 -31.57 -12.87
CA ASN A 41 -13.33 -31.76 -11.88
C ASN A 41 -12.79 -30.43 -11.31
N TYR A 42 -12.98 -29.32 -12.01
CA TYR A 42 -12.58 -27.98 -11.55
C TYR A 42 -13.66 -27.28 -10.75
N LEU A 43 -14.84 -27.88 -10.60
CA LEU A 43 -15.93 -27.31 -9.82
C LEU A 43 -15.78 -27.68 -8.34
N ALA A 44 -15.99 -26.73 -7.44
CA ALA A 44 -16.08 -27.05 -6.02
C ALA A 44 -17.29 -27.97 -5.76
N VAL A 45 -17.07 -29.03 -4.97
CA VAL A 45 -18.09 -30.07 -4.66
C VAL A 45 -19.40 -29.46 -4.17
N LYS A 46 -19.33 -28.41 -3.34
CA LYS A 46 -20.46 -27.62 -2.88
C LYS A 46 -20.24 -26.13 -3.19
N PRO A 47 -21.30 -25.34 -3.39
CA PRO A 47 -21.19 -23.88 -3.48
C PRO A 47 -20.44 -23.33 -2.27
N ARG A 48 -19.45 -22.47 -2.51
CA ARG A 48 -18.67 -21.84 -1.44
C ARG A 48 -19.28 -20.50 -1.08
N VAL A 49 -19.54 -20.31 0.21
CA VAL A 49 -20.03 -19.04 0.77
C VAL A 49 -18.93 -18.44 1.63
N TYR A 50 -18.63 -17.18 1.36
CA TYR A 50 -17.65 -16.41 2.11
C TYR A 50 -18.40 -15.36 2.93
N ARG A 51 -18.00 -15.18 4.19
CA ARG A 51 -18.57 -14.18 5.09
C ARG A 51 -17.45 -13.33 5.64
N ASN A 52 -17.69 -12.02 5.76
CA ASN A 52 -16.74 -11.14 6.42
C ASN A 52 -16.87 -11.36 7.95
N THR A 53 -15.73 -11.34 8.66
CA THR A 53 -15.69 -11.39 10.13
C THR A 53 -15.72 -9.99 10.75
N SER A 54 -15.67 -8.92 9.94
CA SER A 54 -15.77 -7.55 10.43
C SER A 54 -17.15 -7.29 11.05
N LYS A 55 -17.17 -6.92 12.33
CA LYS A 55 -18.39 -6.70 13.15
C LYS A 55 -19.41 -5.70 12.57
N ASN A 56 -19.02 -4.88 11.60
CA ASN A 56 -19.82 -3.80 11.04
C ASN A 56 -19.92 -3.81 9.50
N ALA A 57 -19.67 -4.95 8.84
CA ALA A 57 -19.81 -5.02 7.39
C ALA A 57 -21.18 -4.50 6.96
N GLN A 58 -21.24 -3.63 5.96
CA GLN A 58 -22.51 -3.22 5.36
C GLN A 58 -23.01 -4.38 4.48
N GLU A 59 -23.59 -5.41 5.13
CA GLU A 59 -24.01 -6.69 4.52
C GLU A 59 -25.05 -6.57 3.39
N ALA A 60 -25.56 -5.36 3.12
CA ALA A 60 -26.44 -5.09 1.98
C ALA A 60 -25.70 -5.04 0.63
N HIS A 61 -24.36 -5.08 0.63
CA HIS A 61 -23.56 -5.03 -0.59
C HIS A 61 -22.99 -6.40 -0.97
N GLU A 62 -22.74 -6.58 -2.26
CA GLU A 62 -22.08 -7.75 -2.82
C GLU A 62 -20.56 -7.51 -2.94
N ALA A 63 -19.79 -8.59 -3.08
CA ALA A 63 -18.37 -8.53 -3.41
C ALA A 63 -18.14 -7.89 -4.78
N ILE A 64 -16.91 -7.40 -4.99
CA ILE A 64 -16.46 -6.91 -6.30
C ILE A 64 -16.28 -8.11 -7.23
N ARG A 65 -17.10 -8.18 -8.28
CA ARG A 65 -17.12 -9.30 -9.23
C ARG A 65 -17.55 -8.82 -10.62
N PRO A 66 -17.32 -9.60 -11.69
CA PRO A 66 -17.92 -9.30 -12.99
C PRO A 66 -19.45 -9.36 -12.92
N THR A 67 -20.13 -8.50 -13.66
CA THR A 67 -21.60 -8.53 -13.80
C THR A 67 -22.06 -9.69 -14.67
N ARG A 68 -21.23 -10.08 -15.65
CA ARG A 68 -21.43 -11.20 -16.59
C ARG A 68 -20.17 -12.06 -16.64
N VAL A 69 -20.28 -13.33 -16.30
CA VAL A 69 -19.13 -14.24 -16.23
C VAL A 69 -18.59 -14.61 -17.62
N GLU A 70 -19.46 -14.61 -18.63
CA GLU A 70 -19.12 -14.98 -20.01
C GLU A 70 -18.18 -13.97 -20.68
N VAL A 71 -18.13 -12.73 -20.16
CA VAL A 71 -17.24 -11.68 -20.66
C VAL A 71 -15.89 -11.82 -19.95
N VAL A 72 -15.01 -12.67 -20.48
CA VAL A 72 -13.66 -12.88 -19.91
C VAL A 72 -12.74 -11.70 -20.23
N GLU A 73 -12.85 -11.17 -21.45
CA GLU A 73 -12.07 -10.04 -21.95
C GLU A 73 -13.01 -9.00 -22.60
N PRO A 74 -13.42 -7.95 -21.86
CA PRO A 74 -14.28 -6.92 -22.40
C PRO A 74 -13.57 -6.11 -23.48
N GLU A 75 -14.28 -5.80 -24.56
CA GLU A 75 -13.80 -4.91 -25.61
C GLU A 75 -13.71 -3.45 -25.15
N ASN A 76 -12.92 -2.63 -25.85
CA ASN A 76 -12.81 -1.17 -25.64
C ASN A 76 -12.27 -0.71 -24.29
N LEU A 77 -11.57 -1.57 -23.55
CA LEU A 77 -10.86 -1.19 -22.33
C LEU A 77 -9.40 -0.80 -22.61
N ASP A 78 -8.90 0.19 -21.88
CA ASP A 78 -7.46 0.44 -21.87
C ASP A 78 -6.69 -0.72 -21.19
N SER A 79 -5.38 -0.82 -21.44
CA SER A 79 -4.56 -1.93 -20.90
C SER A 79 -4.61 -2.05 -19.37
N LYS A 80 -4.81 -0.95 -18.64
CA LYS A 80 -4.88 -0.96 -17.17
C LYS A 80 -6.26 -1.37 -16.68
N GLU A 81 -7.32 -0.92 -17.36
CA GLU A 81 -8.70 -1.34 -17.10
C GLU A 81 -8.88 -2.83 -17.34
N LEU A 82 -8.38 -3.34 -18.47
CA LEU A 82 -8.44 -4.76 -18.80
C LEU A 82 -7.71 -5.60 -17.74
N LYS A 83 -6.50 -5.19 -17.31
CA LYS A 83 -5.75 -5.89 -16.25
C LYS A 83 -6.52 -5.93 -14.93
N LEU A 84 -7.14 -4.81 -14.53
CA LEU A 84 -7.94 -4.76 -13.31
C LEU A 84 -9.18 -5.64 -13.42
N TYR A 85 -9.88 -5.57 -14.56
CA TYR A 85 -11.05 -6.41 -14.83
C TYR A 85 -10.69 -7.90 -14.77
N GLN A 86 -9.64 -8.32 -15.48
CA GLN A 86 -9.18 -9.72 -15.48
C GLN A 86 -8.80 -10.18 -14.07
N MET A 87 -8.16 -9.32 -13.26
CA MET A 87 -7.85 -9.66 -11.87
C MET A 87 -9.12 -9.89 -11.03
N ILE A 88 -10.13 -9.03 -11.18
CA ILE A 88 -11.43 -9.16 -10.51
C ILE A 88 -12.15 -10.43 -10.98
N TRP A 89 -12.22 -10.65 -12.29
CA TRP A 89 -12.85 -11.81 -12.92
C TRP A 89 -12.22 -13.11 -12.42
N LYS A 90 -10.90 -13.23 -12.53
CA LYS A 90 -10.14 -14.42 -12.12
C LYS A 90 -10.35 -14.71 -10.64
N ARG A 91 -10.27 -13.68 -9.78
CA ARG A 91 -10.48 -13.84 -8.34
C ARG A 91 -11.90 -14.30 -8.02
N ALA A 92 -12.91 -13.68 -8.63
CA ALA A 92 -14.32 -13.98 -8.36
C ALA A 92 -14.71 -15.39 -8.82
N VAL A 93 -14.33 -15.78 -10.04
CA VAL A 93 -14.65 -17.10 -10.60
C VAL A 93 -13.90 -18.21 -9.83
N ALA A 94 -12.61 -18.01 -9.53
CA ALA A 94 -11.82 -18.99 -8.79
C ALA A 94 -12.39 -19.32 -7.39
N THR A 95 -13.22 -18.44 -6.79
CA THR A 95 -13.87 -18.73 -5.50
C THR A 95 -14.73 -20.00 -5.54
N GLN A 96 -15.36 -20.31 -6.69
CA GLN A 96 -16.23 -21.48 -6.85
C GLN A 96 -15.52 -22.70 -7.45
N ALA A 97 -14.21 -22.60 -7.70
CA ALA A 97 -13.41 -23.68 -8.27
C ALA A 97 -12.88 -24.67 -7.21
N ALA A 98 -12.59 -25.89 -7.63
CA ALA A 98 -12.03 -26.94 -6.79
C ALA A 98 -10.68 -26.52 -6.16
N HIS A 99 -10.34 -27.13 -5.02
CA HIS A 99 -9.02 -26.91 -4.40
C HIS A 99 -7.92 -27.44 -5.32
N ALA A 100 -6.79 -26.72 -5.37
CA ALA A 100 -5.55 -27.29 -5.85
C ALA A 100 -5.12 -28.42 -4.91
N ARG A 101 -4.55 -29.50 -5.45
CA ARG A 101 -3.93 -30.58 -4.69
C ARG A 101 -2.43 -30.57 -4.93
N LEU A 102 -1.70 -30.47 -3.84
CA LEU A 102 -0.25 -30.40 -3.81
C LEU A 102 0.26 -31.64 -3.08
N GLU A 103 1.34 -32.22 -3.59
CA GLU A 103 2.13 -33.23 -2.90
C GLU A 103 3.35 -32.53 -2.32
N SER A 104 3.62 -32.73 -1.03
CA SER A 104 4.82 -32.23 -0.38
C SER A 104 5.57 -33.38 0.25
N ASN A 105 6.87 -33.42 0.01
CA ASN A 105 7.79 -34.35 0.64
C ASN A 105 8.90 -33.57 1.34
N SER A 106 9.36 -34.09 2.47
CA SER A 106 10.46 -33.51 3.22
C SER A 106 11.46 -34.61 3.52
N VAL A 107 12.73 -34.31 3.32
CA VAL A 107 13.83 -35.24 3.57
C VAL A 107 14.75 -34.61 4.61
N GLU A 108 15.02 -35.35 5.67
CA GLU A 108 15.96 -34.99 6.71
C GLU A 108 17.22 -35.83 6.54
N LEU A 109 18.37 -35.17 6.41
CA LEU A 109 19.67 -35.78 6.21
C LEU A 109 20.52 -35.55 7.44
N MET A 110 20.93 -36.65 8.08
CA MET A 110 21.75 -36.62 9.30
C MET A 110 23.21 -36.87 8.94
N ASN A 111 24.11 -35.98 9.38
CA ASN A 111 25.55 -36.18 9.24
C ASN A 111 26.28 -35.74 10.52
N LYS A 112 26.87 -36.70 11.24
CA LYS A 112 27.67 -36.46 12.45
C LYS A 112 27.02 -35.50 13.46
N GLY A 113 25.71 -35.61 13.67
CA GLY A 113 24.93 -34.80 14.60
C GLY A 113 24.31 -33.51 14.02
N ALA A 114 24.68 -33.11 12.80
CA ALA A 114 24.00 -32.02 12.08
C ALA A 114 22.79 -32.55 11.28
N MET A 115 21.68 -31.81 11.30
CA MET A 115 20.48 -32.09 10.51
C MET A 115 20.35 -31.09 9.36
N PHE A 116 20.24 -31.60 8.14
CA PHE A 116 19.92 -30.84 6.95
C PHE A 116 18.51 -31.21 6.51
N LYS A 117 17.78 -30.23 5.95
CA LYS A 117 16.41 -30.43 5.48
C LYS A 117 16.29 -30.01 4.02
N ALA A 118 15.69 -30.87 3.21
CA ALA A 118 15.20 -30.54 1.88
C ALA A 118 13.69 -30.70 1.86
N SER A 119 12.99 -29.83 1.15
CA SER A 119 11.54 -29.91 0.97
C SER A 119 11.22 -29.81 -0.50
N GLY A 120 10.35 -30.69 -0.96
CA GLY A 120 9.77 -30.65 -2.28
C GLY A 120 8.28 -30.36 -2.20
N LEU A 121 7.79 -29.78 -3.29
CA LEU A 121 6.40 -29.44 -3.49
C LEU A 121 6.08 -29.65 -4.97
N ARG A 122 5.01 -30.39 -5.26
CA ARG A 122 4.57 -30.68 -6.61
C ARG A 122 3.07 -30.44 -6.75
N VAL A 123 2.65 -29.80 -7.82
CA VAL A 123 1.23 -29.64 -8.15
C VAL A 123 0.70 -30.92 -8.79
N VAL A 124 -0.17 -31.64 -8.07
CA VAL A 124 -0.85 -32.85 -8.58
C VAL A 124 -2.13 -32.47 -9.32
N PHE A 125 -2.80 -31.41 -8.87
CA PHE A 125 -3.97 -30.83 -9.52
C PHE A 125 -3.98 -29.33 -9.27
N ASP A 126 -4.04 -28.54 -10.33
CA ASP A 126 -3.97 -27.07 -10.28
C ASP A 126 -5.27 -26.43 -9.78
N GLY A 127 -6.43 -27.08 -9.95
CA GLY A 127 -7.71 -26.62 -9.40
C GLY A 127 -7.96 -25.13 -9.69
N PHE A 128 -8.25 -24.34 -8.65
CA PHE A 128 -8.48 -22.90 -8.80
C PHE A 128 -7.28 -22.12 -9.36
N TYR A 129 -6.03 -22.61 -9.26
CA TYR A 129 -4.85 -21.95 -9.83
C TYR A 129 -4.95 -21.80 -11.35
N ARG A 130 -5.59 -22.77 -12.02
CA ARG A 130 -5.86 -22.70 -13.45
C ARG A 130 -6.69 -21.48 -13.85
N ILE A 131 -7.58 -21.04 -12.97
CA ILE A 131 -8.46 -19.89 -13.18
C ILE A 131 -7.82 -18.60 -12.66
N SER A 132 -7.25 -18.63 -11.44
CA SER A 132 -6.63 -17.45 -10.83
C SER A 132 -5.36 -17.01 -11.58
N GLY A 133 -4.72 -17.93 -12.30
CA GLY A 133 -3.45 -17.71 -12.99
C GLY A 133 -2.25 -17.69 -12.04
N GLU A 134 -2.44 -18.12 -10.78
CA GLU A 134 -1.35 -18.34 -9.83
C GLU A 134 -0.48 -19.50 -10.33
N LYS A 135 0.84 -19.29 -10.30
CA LYS A 135 1.82 -20.29 -10.72
C LYS A 135 2.58 -20.77 -9.50
N HIS A 136 2.75 -22.07 -9.41
CA HIS A 136 3.64 -22.71 -8.45
C HIS A 136 4.71 -23.46 -9.23
N GLU A 137 5.97 -23.24 -8.88
CA GLU A 137 7.08 -24.00 -9.43
C GLU A 137 7.23 -25.30 -8.65
N ASP A 138 7.23 -26.41 -9.38
CA ASP A 138 7.47 -27.72 -8.78
C ASP A 138 8.93 -27.80 -8.31
N GLN A 139 9.10 -28.03 -7.01
CA GLN A 139 10.37 -28.43 -6.43
C GLN A 139 10.33 -29.94 -6.22
N VAL A 140 10.82 -30.69 -7.21
CA VAL A 140 10.82 -32.16 -7.16
C VAL A 140 12.10 -32.63 -6.48
N LEU A 141 11.96 -33.35 -5.37
CA LEU A 141 13.07 -34.09 -4.78
C LEU A 141 13.22 -35.45 -5.50
N PRO A 142 14.45 -35.97 -5.65
CA PRO A 142 14.66 -37.32 -6.15
C PRO A 142 14.03 -38.35 -5.20
N GLU A 143 13.71 -39.52 -5.74
CA GLU A 143 13.32 -40.66 -4.90
C GLU A 143 14.50 -41.06 -4.01
N LEU A 144 14.27 -41.07 -2.69
CA LEU A 144 15.28 -41.41 -1.69
C LEU A 144 14.72 -42.47 -0.75
N LYS A 145 15.59 -43.38 -0.30
CA LYS A 145 15.22 -44.41 0.68
C LYS A 145 15.78 -44.10 2.07
N ILE A 146 15.05 -44.52 3.10
CA ILE A 146 15.54 -44.42 4.48
C ILE A 146 16.82 -45.26 4.61
N GLY A 147 17.87 -44.64 5.16
CA GLY A 147 19.19 -45.25 5.33
C GLY A 147 20.10 -45.13 4.10
N GLU A 148 19.63 -44.53 3.00
CA GLU A 148 20.45 -44.26 1.83
C GLU A 148 21.61 -43.31 2.16
N LYS A 149 22.82 -43.65 1.71
CA LYS A 149 24.02 -42.86 1.95
C LYS A 149 24.25 -41.91 0.78
N LEU A 150 24.11 -40.61 1.03
CA LEU A 150 24.37 -39.57 0.04
C LEU A 150 25.76 -38.95 0.24
N LYS A 151 26.40 -38.57 -0.87
CA LYS A 151 27.67 -37.84 -0.87
C LYS A 151 27.41 -36.37 -1.14
N ALA A 152 27.82 -35.49 -0.23
CA ALA A 152 27.80 -34.06 -0.47
C ALA A 152 28.78 -33.71 -1.60
N LEU A 153 28.27 -33.09 -2.67
CA LEU A 153 29.10 -32.66 -3.81
C LEU A 153 29.71 -31.27 -3.57
N LYS A 154 28.92 -30.36 -3.00
CA LYS A 154 29.32 -28.98 -2.72
C LYS A 154 28.65 -28.50 -1.44
N ILE A 155 29.38 -27.76 -0.62
CA ILE A 155 28.86 -27.05 0.53
C ILE A 155 29.04 -25.56 0.25
N ASN A 156 27.93 -24.82 0.17
CA ASN A 156 27.96 -23.36 0.06
C ASN A 156 27.58 -22.79 1.42
N ILE A 157 28.41 -21.91 1.96
CA ILE A 157 28.10 -21.14 3.16
C ILE A 157 27.75 -19.74 2.69
N THR A 158 26.53 -19.30 2.97
CA THR A 158 26.05 -17.96 2.64
C THR A 158 25.84 -17.20 3.92
N GLU A 159 26.53 -16.07 4.06
CA GLU A 159 26.24 -15.10 5.10
C GLU A 159 24.98 -14.31 4.71
N THR A 160 24.10 -14.08 5.67
CA THR A 160 22.86 -13.32 5.48
C THR A 160 22.63 -12.41 6.67
N GLU A 161 22.07 -11.22 6.43
CA GLU A 161 21.71 -10.28 7.48
C GLU A 161 20.20 -10.23 7.69
N THR A 162 19.77 -9.97 8.93
CA THR A 162 18.35 -9.71 9.21
C THR A 162 17.93 -8.39 8.57
N SER A 163 16.90 -8.43 7.73
CA SER A 163 16.31 -7.23 7.17
C SER A 163 15.32 -6.58 8.17
N PRO A 164 15.27 -5.25 8.25
CA PRO A 164 14.24 -4.57 9.03
C PRO A 164 12.85 -4.80 8.45
N MET A 165 11.80 -4.54 9.24
CA MET A 165 10.43 -4.62 8.75
C MET A 165 10.23 -3.70 7.52
N PRO A 166 9.58 -4.21 6.46
CA PRO A 166 9.37 -3.42 5.26
C PRO A 166 8.44 -2.25 5.55
N ARG A 167 8.75 -1.09 4.95
CA ARG A 167 7.85 0.07 4.97
C ARG A 167 6.50 -0.27 4.31
N TYR A 168 5.47 0.46 4.73
CA TYR A 168 4.14 0.31 4.14
C TYR A 168 4.13 0.65 2.65
N SER A 169 3.42 -0.14 1.85
CA SER A 169 2.92 0.26 0.53
C SER A 169 1.47 0.73 0.66
N ASP A 170 0.85 1.19 -0.43
CA ASP A 170 -0.59 1.51 -0.43
C ASP A 170 -1.41 0.31 0.07
N ALA A 171 -1.15 -0.88 -0.46
CA ALA A 171 -1.87 -2.09 -0.11
C ALA A 171 -1.65 -2.50 1.36
N SER A 172 -0.41 -2.50 1.86
CA SER A 172 -0.17 -2.91 3.24
C SER A 172 -0.60 -1.87 4.27
N LEU A 173 -0.64 -0.58 3.91
CA LEU A 173 -1.23 0.46 4.76
C LEU A 173 -2.74 0.27 4.86
N VAL A 174 -3.44 0.05 3.74
CA VAL A 174 -4.89 -0.22 3.75
C VAL A 174 -5.22 -1.47 4.57
N ALA A 175 -4.46 -2.56 4.38
CA ALA A 175 -4.64 -3.78 5.16
C ALA A 175 -4.42 -3.55 6.67
N SER A 176 -3.47 -2.69 7.05
CA SER A 176 -3.25 -2.31 8.45
C SER A 176 -4.41 -1.48 9.00
N LEU A 177 -4.90 -0.49 8.25
CA LEU A 177 -6.05 0.33 8.63
C LEU A 177 -7.31 -0.51 8.83
N GLU A 178 -7.61 -1.41 7.89
CA GLU A 178 -8.72 -2.36 7.97
C GLU A 178 -8.61 -3.27 9.20
N LYS A 179 -7.42 -3.84 9.44
CA LYS A 179 -7.16 -4.68 10.63
C LYS A 179 -7.39 -3.92 11.94
N GLN A 180 -7.10 -2.62 11.97
CA GLN A 180 -7.32 -1.76 13.14
C GLN A 180 -8.74 -1.18 13.21
N GLY A 181 -9.60 -1.46 12.23
CA GLY A 181 -10.96 -0.91 12.17
C GLY A 181 -11.03 0.59 11.83
N ILE A 182 -9.96 1.15 11.27
CA ILE A 182 -9.83 2.57 10.95
C ILE A 182 -10.10 2.78 9.46
N GLY A 183 -11.00 3.71 9.14
CA GLY A 183 -11.42 3.97 7.77
C GLY A 183 -12.42 2.94 7.24
N ARG A 184 -12.91 3.19 6.04
CA ARG A 184 -13.93 2.41 5.32
C ARG A 184 -13.53 2.30 3.84
N PRO A 185 -14.14 1.40 3.03
CA PRO A 185 -13.88 1.32 1.60
C PRO A 185 -13.97 2.67 0.87
N SER A 186 -14.79 3.59 1.36
CA SER A 186 -14.94 4.96 0.84
C SER A 186 -13.82 5.92 1.23
N THR A 187 -13.03 5.65 2.28
CA THR A 187 -12.05 6.59 2.85
C THR A 187 -10.59 6.16 2.70
N TYR A 188 -10.29 4.88 2.41
CA TYR A 188 -8.91 4.41 2.26
C TYR A 188 -8.08 5.21 1.24
N ALA A 189 -8.57 5.37 0.01
CA ALA A 189 -7.87 6.13 -1.02
C ALA A 189 -7.77 7.65 -0.69
N PRO A 190 -8.84 8.31 -0.19
CA PRO A 190 -8.74 9.67 0.33
C PRO A 190 -7.73 9.87 1.47
N ILE A 191 -7.62 8.93 2.42
CA ILE A 191 -6.65 8.98 3.52
C ILE A 191 -5.24 9.05 2.94
N ILE A 192 -4.89 8.08 2.08
CA ILE A 192 -3.57 8.01 1.42
C ILE A 192 -3.29 9.30 0.64
N THR A 193 -4.25 9.76 -0.15
CA THR A 193 -4.10 10.98 -0.96
C THR A 193 -3.86 12.20 -0.08
N THR A 194 -4.57 12.30 1.04
CA THR A 194 -4.48 13.45 1.96
C THR A 194 -3.15 13.51 2.67
N ILE A 195 -2.66 12.39 3.23
CA ILE A 195 -1.39 12.38 3.97
C ILE A 195 -0.18 12.65 3.05
N ILE A 196 -0.27 12.24 1.77
CA ILE A 196 0.74 12.57 0.75
C ILE A 196 0.62 14.05 0.35
N ALA A 197 -0.59 14.52 0.04
CA ALA A 197 -0.81 15.90 -0.42
C ALA A 197 -0.42 16.94 0.64
N ARG A 198 -0.60 16.62 1.93
CA ARG A 198 -0.15 17.42 3.07
C ARG A 198 1.32 17.20 3.45
N GLN A 199 2.03 16.36 2.71
CA GLN A 199 3.46 16.11 2.86
C GLN A 199 3.86 15.56 4.24
N TYR A 200 2.94 14.87 4.92
CA TYR A 200 3.29 14.12 6.14
C TYR A 200 4.09 12.86 5.83
N VAL A 201 3.85 12.29 4.65
CA VAL A 201 4.58 11.16 4.11
C VAL A 201 4.97 11.43 2.66
N GLU A 202 6.05 10.81 2.21
CA GLU A 202 6.43 10.74 0.81
C GLU A 202 6.51 9.28 0.35
N LYS A 203 6.50 9.06 -0.96
CA LYS A 203 6.75 7.75 -1.55
C LYS A 203 8.19 7.66 -2.05
N ASP A 204 8.91 6.67 -1.55
CA ASP A 204 10.22 6.26 -2.02
C ASP A 204 10.09 4.84 -2.56
N GLU A 205 10.32 4.67 -3.86
CA GLU A 205 10.15 3.39 -4.57
C GLU A 205 8.81 2.69 -4.29
N GLY A 206 7.72 3.47 -4.20
CA GLY A 206 6.37 2.95 -3.94
C GLY A 206 6.08 2.62 -2.46
N ARG A 207 7.00 2.90 -1.54
CA ARG A 207 6.85 2.72 -0.09
C ARG A 207 6.74 4.06 0.64
N PHE A 208 5.91 4.10 1.68
CA PHE A 208 5.74 5.29 2.51
C PHE A 208 6.95 5.53 3.41
N LYS A 209 7.43 6.77 3.40
CA LYS A 209 8.43 7.28 4.32
C LYS A 209 7.87 8.52 5.02
N PRO A 210 7.90 8.60 6.36
CA PRO A 210 7.47 9.81 7.06
C PRO A 210 8.45 10.96 6.76
N THR A 211 7.91 12.16 6.60
CA THR A 211 8.73 13.38 6.48
C THR A 211 9.00 13.96 7.86
N SER A 212 9.98 14.87 7.98
CA SER A 212 10.23 15.58 9.25
C SER A 212 8.99 16.33 9.73
N LEU A 213 8.20 16.90 8.80
CA LEU A 213 6.92 17.53 9.11
C LEU A 213 5.91 16.52 9.66
N GLY A 214 5.78 15.34 9.04
CA GLY A 214 4.90 14.28 9.49
C GLY A 214 5.27 13.77 10.88
N MET A 215 6.57 13.56 11.14
CA MET A 215 7.07 13.13 12.45
C MET A 215 6.78 14.18 13.52
N ALA A 216 7.16 15.43 13.29
CA ALA A 216 6.92 16.54 14.21
C ALA A 216 5.43 16.76 14.50
N THR A 217 4.59 16.67 13.46
CA THR A 217 3.13 16.76 13.60
C THR A 217 2.59 15.61 14.43
N ASN A 218 3.01 14.37 14.15
CA ASN A 218 2.56 13.19 14.87
C ASN A 218 2.99 13.23 16.35
N GLU A 219 4.22 13.62 16.64
CA GLU A 219 4.74 13.76 18.00
C GLU A 219 3.95 14.78 18.81
N PHE A 220 3.73 15.97 18.24
CA PHE A 220 2.92 17.01 18.86
C PHE A 220 1.50 16.52 19.15
N LEU A 221 0.86 15.95 18.13
CA LEU A 221 -0.52 15.52 18.22
C LEU A 221 -0.64 14.40 19.26
N THR A 222 0.23 13.39 19.23
CA THR A 222 0.19 12.25 20.17
C THR A 222 0.42 12.68 21.62
N LYS A 223 1.33 13.64 21.84
CA LYS A 223 1.61 14.19 23.18
C LYS A 223 0.41 14.97 23.75
N ASN A 224 -0.22 15.78 22.91
CA ASN A 224 -1.24 16.75 23.34
C ASN A 224 -2.67 16.24 23.24
N PHE A 225 -2.91 15.24 22.40
CA PHE A 225 -4.24 14.68 22.11
C PHE A 225 -4.24 13.14 22.16
N PRO A 226 -3.72 12.50 23.23
CA PRO A 226 -3.47 11.06 23.26
C PRO A 226 -4.76 10.23 23.13
N LYS A 227 -5.88 10.72 23.68
CA LYS A 227 -7.17 10.02 23.63
C LYS A 227 -7.71 9.93 22.20
N ILE A 228 -7.84 11.07 21.53
CA ILE A 228 -8.48 11.14 20.20
C ILE A 228 -7.62 10.56 19.07
N LEU A 229 -6.30 10.43 19.29
CA LEU A 229 -5.37 9.84 18.32
C LEU A 229 -5.07 8.37 18.58
N SER A 230 -5.62 7.82 19.66
CA SER A 230 -5.51 6.38 19.90
C SER A 230 -6.23 5.62 18.80
N LEU A 231 -5.64 4.49 18.37
CA LEU A 231 -6.26 3.61 17.39
C LEU A 231 -7.65 3.12 17.86
N PRO A 232 -7.84 2.72 19.14
CA PRO A 232 -9.16 2.31 19.64
C PRO A 232 -10.22 3.40 19.51
N PHE A 233 -9.91 4.65 19.89
CA PHE A 233 -10.86 5.76 19.78
C PHE A 233 -11.27 6.01 18.33
N THR A 234 -10.32 5.96 17.40
CA THR A 234 -10.60 6.17 15.97
C THR A 234 -11.51 5.07 15.43
N ALA A 235 -11.26 3.81 15.79
CA ALA A 235 -12.11 2.69 15.39
C ALA A 235 -13.52 2.74 16.03
N GLU A 236 -13.62 3.21 17.28
CA GLU A 236 -14.89 3.45 17.96
C GLU A 236 -15.69 4.57 17.30
N MET A 237 -15.04 5.65 16.87
CA MET A 237 -15.68 6.73 16.13
C MET A 237 -16.31 6.21 14.83
N GLU A 238 -15.56 5.43 14.06
CA GLU A 238 -16.05 4.79 12.83
C GLU A 238 -17.25 3.88 13.12
N THR A 239 -17.18 3.07 14.18
CA THR A 239 -18.30 2.23 14.63
C THR A 239 -19.52 3.05 15.07
N GLY A 240 -19.30 4.21 15.70
CA GLY A 240 -20.35 5.14 16.07
C GLY A 240 -21.07 5.69 14.84
N LEU A 241 -20.31 6.07 13.80
CA LEU A 241 -20.87 6.54 12.53
C LEU A 241 -21.68 5.44 11.81
N ASP A 242 -21.24 4.19 11.87
CA ASP A 242 -22.04 3.06 11.34
C ASP A 242 -23.37 2.92 12.10
N LYS A 243 -23.35 3.03 13.44
CA LYS A 243 -24.58 2.98 14.25
C LYS A 243 -25.52 4.13 13.93
N VAL A 244 -24.99 5.32 13.66
CA VAL A 244 -25.78 6.47 13.18
C VAL A 244 -26.44 6.14 11.84
N ALA A 245 -25.69 5.60 10.87
CA ALA A 245 -26.23 5.25 9.56
C ALA A 245 -27.34 4.18 9.64
N LEU A 246 -27.24 3.26 10.61
CA LEU A 246 -28.25 2.23 10.90
C LEU A 246 -29.42 2.72 11.77
N GLY A 247 -29.46 4.00 12.16
CA GLY A 247 -30.50 4.54 13.04
C GLY A 247 -30.40 4.06 14.51
N LYS A 248 -29.29 3.42 14.90
CA LYS A 248 -29.03 2.90 16.25
C LYS A 248 -28.39 3.92 17.20
N MET A 249 -28.04 5.12 16.70
CA MET A 249 -27.43 6.20 17.48
C MET A 249 -27.82 7.57 16.92
N ASP A 250 -28.06 8.53 17.81
CA ASP A 250 -28.26 9.94 17.43
C ASP A 250 -26.91 10.63 17.17
N TRP A 251 -26.73 11.13 15.95
CA TRP A 251 -25.49 11.79 15.51
C TRP A 251 -25.22 13.11 16.24
N ARG A 252 -26.27 13.87 16.61
CA ARG A 252 -26.14 15.14 17.33
C ARG A 252 -25.61 14.88 18.74
N LYS A 253 -26.13 13.83 19.40
CA LYS A 253 -25.62 13.41 20.71
C LYS A 253 -24.14 13.00 20.61
N MET A 254 -23.81 12.13 19.65
CA MET A 254 -22.43 11.68 19.40
C MET A 254 -21.46 12.85 19.19
N MET A 255 -21.81 13.80 18.32
CA MET A 255 -20.99 14.98 18.06
C MET A 255 -20.87 15.93 19.26
N LYS A 256 -21.96 16.09 20.03
CA LYS A 256 -21.96 16.89 21.26
C LYS A 256 -21.03 16.30 22.32
N ASP A 257 -21.06 14.97 22.48
CA ASP A 257 -20.23 14.26 23.44
C ASP A 257 -18.75 14.33 23.05
N PHE A 258 -18.43 14.15 21.76
CA PHE A 258 -17.09 14.37 21.21
C PHE A 258 -16.57 15.80 21.48
N TRP A 259 -17.37 16.81 21.10
CA TRP A 259 -16.97 18.21 21.21
C TRP A 259 -16.78 18.65 22.67
N LYS A 260 -17.60 18.11 23.59
CA LYS A 260 -17.50 18.42 25.02
C LYS A 260 -16.13 18.10 25.59
N THR A 261 -15.54 16.96 25.21
CA THR A 261 -14.18 16.58 25.64
C THR A 261 -13.12 17.29 24.82
N PHE A 262 -13.25 17.30 23.49
CA PHE A 262 -12.22 17.85 22.60
C PHE A 262 -11.95 19.33 22.83
N LYS A 263 -12.99 20.14 23.12
CA LYS A 263 -12.81 21.58 23.38
C LYS A 263 -11.96 21.88 24.63
N ILE A 264 -11.94 20.97 25.61
CA ILE A 264 -11.17 21.13 26.84
C ILE A 264 -9.70 20.87 26.52
N ASP A 265 -9.42 19.77 25.84
CA ASP A 265 -8.08 19.42 25.36
C ASP A 265 -7.52 20.55 24.47
N LEU A 266 -8.33 21.05 23.54
CA LEU A 266 -7.94 22.13 22.63
C LEU A 266 -7.52 23.41 23.38
N LYS A 267 -8.32 23.85 24.37
CA LYS A 267 -7.99 25.03 25.18
C LYS A 267 -6.72 24.83 26.01
N ASN A 268 -6.54 23.65 26.58
CA ASN A 268 -5.35 23.33 27.36
C ASN A 268 -4.09 23.36 26.50
N VAL A 269 -4.17 22.83 25.28
CA VAL A 269 -3.06 22.81 24.32
C VAL A 269 -2.76 24.21 23.80
N GLU A 270 -3.78 25.03 23.55
CA GLU A 270 -3.59 26.42 23.11
C GLU A 270 -2.80 27.27 24.11
N VAL A 271 -2.99 27.05 25.41
CA VAL A 271 -2.31 27.79 26.47
C VAL A 271 -0.94 27.20 26.82
N ASN A 272 -0.83 25.86 26.89
CA ASN A 272 0.31 25.20 27.52
C ASN A 272 1.24 24.48 26.56
N ALA A 273 0.89 24.30 25.28
CA ALA A 273 1.69 23.48 24.39
C ALA A 273 2.87 24.26 23.80
N ASP A 274 4.06 23.67 23.93
CA ASP A 274 5.25 24.17 23.28
C ASP A 274 5.09 24.20 21.76
N ARG A 275 5.57 25.27 21.14
CA ARG A 275 5.66 25.33 19.67
C ARG A 275 6.68 24.31 19.18
N VAL A 276 6.22 23.40 18.33
CA VAL A 276 7.05 22.36 17.74
C VAL A 276 8.04 22.98 16.77
N LYS A 277 9.32 22.84 17.08
CA LYS A 277 10.38 23.12 16.11
C LYS A 277 10.53 21.89 15.23
N VAL A 278 10.01 21.96 14.00
CA VAL A 278 10.25 20.91 13.00
C VAL A 278 11.76 20.82 12.78
N GLN A 279 12.35 19.65 13.04
CA GLN A 279 13.76 19.44 12.74
C GLN A 279 13.98 19.57 11.24
N VAL A 280 14.97 20.37 10.89
CA VAL A 280 15.32 20.71 9.51
C VAL A 280 16.74 20.24 9.24
N GLU A 281 16.95 19.65 8.07
CA GLU A 281 18.26 19.16 7.66
C GLU A 281 19.12 20.35 7.24
N SER A 282 20.28 20.55 7.86
CA SER A 282 21.19 21.66 7.51
C SER A 282 21.91 21.36 6.20
N THR A 283 22.02 22.34 5.31
CA THR A 283 22.85 22.21 4.10
C THR A 283 24.33 22.48 4.37
N GLY A 284 24.68 22.94 5.57
CA GLY A 284 26.04 23.36 5.93
C GLY A 284 26.45 24.74 5.40
N GLU A 285 25.58 25.40 4.63
CA GLU A 285 25.83 26.73 4.06
C GLU A 285 25.23 27.84 4.93
N LYS A 286 25.89 29.00 4.98
CA LYS A 286 25.35 30.20 5.66
C LYS A 286 24.32 30.91 4.78
N CYS A 287 23.30 31.47 5.42
CA CYS A 287 22.27 32.25 4.73
C CYS A 287 22.90 33.48 4.07
N PRO A 288 22.74 33.68 2.75
CA PRO A 288 23.36 34.80 2.06
C PRO A 288 22.75 36.15 2.44
N THR A 289 21.52 36.17 2.99
CA THR A 289 20.83 37.39 3.39
C THR A 289 21.20 37.87 4.79
N CYS A 290 21.15 36.99 5.80
CA CYS A 290 21.42 37.40 7.18
C CYS A 290 22.82 37.05 7.67
N LYS A 291 23.57 36.19 6.96
CA LYS A 291 24.92 35.69 7.27
C LYS A 291 25.09 34.97 8.63
N GLU A 292 24.12 35.09 9.52
CA GLU A 292 24.13 34.49 10.86
C GLU A 292 23.45 33.12 10.88
N GLY A 293 22.31 32.99 10.21
CA GLY A 293 21.54 31.73 10.17
C GLY A 293 22.10 30.76 9.13
N ASP A 294 21.95 29.46 9.38
CA ASP A 294 22.30 28.40 8.43
C ASP A 294 21.15 28.16 7.45
N LEU A 295 21.49 27.68 6.26
CA LEU A 295 20.54 27.22 5.26
C LEU A 295 20.07 25.81 5.62
N VAL A 296 18.76 25.64 5.67
CA VAL A 296 18.10 24.42 6.09
C VAL A 296 17.06 23.98 5.08
N ILE A 297 16.97 22.67 4.87
CA ILE A 297 16.03 22.04 3.95
C ILE A 297 14.67 21.94 4.65
N ARG A 298 13.66 22.54 4.03
CA ARG A 298 12.26 22.45 4.42
C ARG A 298 11.45 21.83 3.30
N VAL A 299 10.33 21.23 3.67
CA VAL A 299 9.35 20.70 2.72
C VAL A 299 8.20 21.69 2.64
N GLY A 300 7.89 22.18 1.44
CA GLY A 300 6.76 23.06 1.19
C GLY A 300 5.95 22.59 -0.02
N LYS A 301 4.87 23.29 -0.35
CA LYS A 301 3.90 22.92 -1.40
C LYS A 301 4.53 22.51 -2.75
N PHE A 302 5.68 23.06 -3.11
CA PHE A 302 6.38 22.80 -4.37
C PHE A 302 7.55 21.80 -4.27
N GLY A 303 7.72 21.14 -3.12
CA GLY A 303 8.79 20.20 -2.83
C GLY A 303 9.76 20.71 -1.78
N LYS A 304 10.94 20.05 -1.70
CA LYS A 304 12.01 20.48 -0.81
C LYS A 304 12.59 21.81 -1.30
N PHE A 305 12.80 22.74 -0.37
CA PHE A 305 13.41 24.03 -0.63
C PHE A 305 14.37 24.35 0.51
N VAL A 306 15.31 25.24 0.25
CA VAL A 306 16.25 25.75 1.23
C VAL A 306 15.68 27.04 1.83
N SER A 307 15.79 27.21 3.13
CA SER A 307 15.37 28.43 3.84
C SER A 307 16.34 28.77 4.96
N CYS A 308 16.31 29.99 5.48
CA CYS A 308 17.11 30.33 6.65
C CYS A 308 16.58 29.64 7.92
N SER A 309 17.48 29.10 8.74
CA SER A 309 17.17 28.49 10.04
C SER A 309 16.47 29.46 11.01
N ARG A 310 16.73 30.76 10.88
CA ARG A 310 16.14 31.84 11.69
C ARG A 310 14.76 32.31 11.24
N PHE A 311 14.08 31.61 10.33
CA PHE A 311 12.69 31.93 10.02
C PHE A 311 11.81 31.78 11.29
N PRO A 312 10.93 32.76 11.63
CA PRO A 312 10.38 33.81 10.76
C PRO A 312 11.18 35.12 10.64
N ASP A 313 12.23 35.32 11.44
CA ASP A 313 13.02 36.56 11.49
C ASP A 313 13.79 36.81 10.19
N CYS A 314 14.25 35.74 9.53
CA CYS A 314 14.83 35.80 8.18
C CYS A 314 13.97 35.00 7.19
N LYS A 315 13.44 35.68 6.17
CA LYS A 315 12.51 35.10 5.16
C LYS A 315 13.20 34.57 3.90
N TYR A 316 14.53 34.39 3.91
CA TYR A 316 15.25 33.86 2.75
C TYR A 316 14.77 32.44 2.40
N THR A 317 14.48 32.22 1.12
CA THR A 317 14.13 30.91 0.56
C THR A 317 14.72 30.74 -0.83
N ALA A 318 15.22 29.54 -1.14
CA ALA A 318 15.76 29.17 -2.46
C ALA A 318 15.36 27.73 -2.83
N PRO A 319 15.28 27.38 -4.13
CA PRO A 319 15.04 26.00 -4.54
C PRO A 319 16.22 25.10 -4.14
N LEU A 320 15.93 23.90 -3.61
CA LEU A 320 16.97 22.91 -3.31
C LEU A 320 17.50 22.32 -4.63
N ARG A 321 18.79 22.50 -4.89
CA ARG A 321 19.49 21.85 -6.01
C ARG A 321 20.18 20.60 -5.50
N GLU A 322 19.54 19.44 -5.64
CA GLU A 322 20.17 18.15 -5.34
C GLU A 322 21.20 17.83 -6.45
N ASN A 323 22.49 17.82 -6.12
CA ASN A 323 23.54 17.43 -7.08
C ASN A 323 23.37 15.95 -7.45
N ALA A 324 23.32 15.66 -8.75
CA ALA A 324 23.08 14.32 -9.28
C ALA A 324 24.37 13.49 -9.48
N GLY A 325 25.54 14.08 -9.20
CA GLY A 325 26.84 13.42 -9.28
C GLY A 325 27.32 13.14 -10.70
N PHE A 326 26.96 13.98 -11.67
CA PHE A 326 27.47 13.93 -13.05
C PHE A 326 27.62 15.34 -13.62
N LEU A 327 28.42 15.51 -14.67
CA LEU A 327 28.54 16.76 -15.43
C LEU A 327 27.61 16.73 -16.65
N CYS A 328 26.92 17.84 -16.90
CA CYS A 328 25.98 17.98 -18.00
C CYS A 328 26.69 17.75 -19.34
N PRO A 329 26.22 16.81 -20.18
CA PRO A 329 26.90 16.46 -21.43
C PRO A 329 26.83 17.57 -22.49
N LEU A 330 25.97 18.59 -22.31
CA LEU A 330 25.90 19.72 -23.24
C LEU A 330 26.78 20.90 -22.87
N CYS A 331 27.06 21.13 -21.59
CA CYS A 331 27.72 22.37 -21.15
C CYS A 331 28.70 22.20 -19.99
N GLY A 332 28.99 20.98 -19.54
CA GLY A 332 29.97 20.68 -18.49
C GLY A 332 29.59 21.11 -17.07
N ASN A 333 28.49 21.82 -16.86
CA ASN A 333 28.01 22.22 -15.53
C ASN A 333 27.41 21.05 -14.76
N GLU A 334 27.30 21.15 -13.44
CA GLU A 334 26.76 20.08 -12.60
C GLU A 334 25.33 19.66 -13.00
N GLY A 335 25.11 18.35 -13.04
CA GLY A 335 23.80 17.75 -13.15
C GLY A 335 23.04 17.84 -11.83
N VAL A 336 21.74 18.13 -11.89
CA VAL A 336 20.86 18.23 -10.72
C VAL A 336 19.67 17.29 -10.86
N VAL A 337 19.19 16.78 -9.72
CA VAL A 337 17.94 16.02 -9.63
C VAL A 337 16.77 17.00 -9.56
N LYS A 338 15.79 16.80 -10.44
CA LYS A 338 14.52 17.54 -10.47
C LYS A 338 13.36 16.57 -10.38
N ARG A 339 12.17 17.07 -10.04
CA ARG A 339 10.93 16.29 -10.01
C ARG A 339 9.87 16.93 -10.90
N THR A 340 9.10 16.11 -11.60
CA THR A 340 7.94 16.59 -12.37
C THR A 340 6.82 17.07 -11.43
N LYS A 341 5.78 17.72 -11.97
CA LYS A 341 4.55 18.03 -11.22
C LYS A 341 3.89 16.78 -10.60
N SER A 342 4.09 15.62 -11.23
CA SER A 342 3.62 14.31 -10.74
C SER A 342 4.60 13.62 -9.76
N GLY A 343 5.71 14.28 -9.39
CA GLY A 343 6.69 13.81 -8.42
C GLY A 343 7.74 12.83 -8.96
N LYS A 344 7.75 12.52 -10.27
CA LYS A 344 8.71 11.60 -10.88
C LYS A 344 10.09 12.28 -10.97
N LYS A 345 11.14 11.60 -10.49
CA LYS A 345 12.53 12.07 -10.55
C LYS A 345 13.03 12.09 -12.00
N PHE A 346 13.73 13.15 -12.38
CA PHE A 346 14.46 13.29 -13.64
C PHE A 346 15.74 14.12 -13.40
N PHE A 347 16.69 14.05 -14.33
CA PHE A 347 17.96 14.76 -14.24
C PHE A 347 17.95 15.96 -15.19
N GLY A 348 18.55 17.07 -14.78
CA GLY A 348 18.67 18.26 -15.63
C GLY A 348 19.95 19.03 -15.36
N CYS A 349 20.25 20.02 -16.18
CA CYS A 349 21.40 20.91 -15.96
C CYS A 349 21.13 21.93 -14.84
N SER A 350 22.14 22.20 -14.00
CA SER A 350 22.13 23.27 -13.00
C SER A 350 21.98 24.67 -13.63
N ASN A 351 22.51 24.87 -14.83
CA ASN A 351 22.45 26.13 -15.59
C ASN A 351 21.14 26.35 -16.39
N TYR A 352 20.03 25.74 -15.99
CA TYR A 352 18.71 26.02 -16.59
C TYR A 352 18.23 27.41 -16.16
N PRO A 353 17.71 28.27 -17.06
CA PRO A 353 17.19 27.98 -18.41
C PRO A 353 18.19 28.08 -19.57
N ALA A 354 19.44 28.50 -19.32
CA ALA A 354 20.45 28.67 -20.36
C ALA A 354 20.88 27.34 -21.01
N CYS A 355 20.95 26.26 -20.22
CA CYS A 355 21.12 24.90 -20.71
C CYS A 355 19.84 24.07 -20.47
N LYS A 356 19.25 23.57 -21.56
CA LYS A 356 17.96 22.84 -21.56
C LYS A 356 18.10 21.33 -21.50
N TRP A 357 19.29 20.80 -21.20
CA TRP A 357 19.50 19.36 -21.08
C TRP A 357 18.64 18.77 -19.94
N ALA A 358 17.91 17.70 -20.26
CA ALA A 358 17.14 16.90 -19.31
C ALA A 358 17.10 15.43 -19.75
N GLY A 359 17.16 14.50 -18.78
CA GLY A 359 17.14 13.07 -19.03
C GLY A 359 16.46 12.27 -17.92
N TRP A 360 15.92 11.10 -18.25
CA TRP A 360 15.33 10.18 -17.26
C TRP A 360 16.35 9.25 -16.60
N LYS A 361 17.55 9.16 -17.18
CA LYS A 361 18.71 8.41 -16.66
C LYS A 361 19.90 9.35 -16.55
N LYS A 362 20.86 9.03 -15.69
CA LYS A 362 22.16 9.70 -15.67
C LYS A 362 22.88 9.41 -17.00
N PRO A 363 23.61 10.40 -17.56
CA PRO A 363 24.39 10.21 -18.78
C PRO A 363 25.58 9.29 -18.57
#